data_AF-A0A537QIH2-F1
#
_entry.id   AF-A0A537QIH2-F1
#
_cell.length_a   1.000
_cell.length_b   1.000
_cell.length_c   1.000
_cell.angle_alpha   90.00
_cell.angle_beta   90.00
_cell.angle_gamma   90.00
#
_symmetry.space_group_name_H-M   'P 1'
#
loop_
_entity.id
_entity.type
_entity.pdbx_description
1 polymer ?
#
loop_
_entity_poly.entity_id
_entity_poly.type
_entity_poly.pdbx_seq_one_letter_code
_entity_poly.pdbx_strand_id
1 'polypeptide(L)'
;MKHLTMLVTSDGRWVLEDSAEFLAALGDPDPDYDAALFAVKNLGFVRFQLFADSLIEIELHPHNVELAALLAVQQQIISNKAKLFRVKFFDSSWKSEIFSSAEHAVSRLSELCAPKFAPTPKEQFLVEPRHFGTLFESEENPLRLMAQKWRASFGHFDPTVISFAIKHGLLSRLMIAGVTPGKSEPIFRFIGDGHANWLDSEYRFRAIGDKLENFPDKDYGIWLSQYYKNVARTGEPRYDYVSAAIQRRPETVATQLRYERLLLPWKTQSDEILVTLSSTHIDADADLESLSEPSTSEVVSFGSRKSAKSA
;
A
#
# COMPACT_ATOMS: atom_id res chain seq x y z
N MET A 1 -14.91 -20.29 -40.22
CA MET A 1 -14.71 -21.00 -38.94
C MET A 1 -15.66 -20.40 -37.93
N LYS A 2 -16.45 -21.20 -37.20
CA LYS A 2 -17.36 -20.65 -36.20
C LYS A 2 -16.54 -20.11 -35.03
N HIS A 3 -16.64 -18.81 -34.83
CA HIS A 3 -16.09 -18.10 -33.69
C HIS A 3 -17.29 -17.61 -32.91
N LEU A 4 -17.40 -18.03 -31.65
CA LEU A 4 -18.43 -17.53 -30.75
C LEU A 4 -17.75 -16.56 -29.79
N THR A 5 -18.22 -15.31 -29.77
CA THR A 5 -17.78 -14.31 -28.80
C THR A 5 -18.93 -13.99 -27.87
N MET A 6 -18.63 -14.05 -26.59
CA MET A 6 -19.54 -13.68 -25.52
C MET A 6 -18.79 -12.80 -24.52
N LEU A 7 -19.54 -11.99 -23.79
CA LEU A 7 -19.04 -11.31 -22.62
C LEU A 7 -19.75 -11.83 -21.38
N VAL A 8 -19.01 -11.87 -20.28
CA VAL A 8 -19.56 -12.08 -18.95
C VAL A 8 -19.57 -10.73 -18.26
N THR A 9 -20.75 -10.25 -17.90
CA THR A 9 -20.96 -9.02 -17.15
C THR A 9 -20.42 -9.16 -15.72
N SER A 10 -20.23 -8.05 -15.00
CA SER A 10 -19.72 -8.05 -13.62
C SER A 10 -20.59 -8.86 -12.64
N ASP A 11 -21.90 -8.93 -12.87
CA ASP A 11 -22.85 -9.76 -12.10
C ASP A 11 -22.89 -11.24 -12.56
N GLY A 12 -22.04 -11.64 -13.50
CA GLY A 12 -21.88 -13.04 -13.94
C GLY A 12 -22.84 -13.50 -15.04
N ARG A 13 -23.56 -12.59 -15.70
CA ARG A 13 -24.46 -12.93 -16.82
C ARG A 13 -23.71 -13.00 -18.14
N TRP A 14 -24.08 -13.97 -18.97
CA TRP A 14 -23.54 -14.14 -20.31
C TRP A 14 -24.36 -13.34 -21.33
N VAL A 15 -23.70 -12.50 -22.09
CA VAL A 15 -24.29 -11.70 -23.18
C VAL A 15 -23.51 -11.91 -24.47
N LEU A 16 -24.19 -11.79 -25.61
CA LEU A 16 -23.52 -11.79 -26.91
C LEU A 16 -22.94 -10.41 -27.17
N GLU A 17 -21.79 -10.37 -27.84
CA GLU A 17 -21.23 -9.11 -28.33
C GLU A 17 -22.25 -8.42 -29.25
N ASP A 18 -22.41 -7.10 -29.08
CA ASP A 18 -23.36 -6.24 -29.81
C ASP A 18 -24.86 -6.55 -29.61
N SER A 19 -25.22 -7.39 -28.64
CA SER A 19 -26.64 -7.65 -28.33
C SER A 19 -27.29 -6.50 -27.56
N ALA A 20 -28.62 -6.39 -27.63
CA ALA A 20 -29.35 -5.39 -26.86
C ALA A 20 -29.13 -5.56 -25.34
N GLU A 21 -28.97 -6.79 -24.87
CA GLU A 21 -28.64 -7.09 -23.48
C GLU A 21 -27.23 -6.62 -23.11
N PHE A 22 -26.27 -6.75 -24.02
CA PHE A 22 -24.92 -6.22 -23.83
C PHE A 22 -24.92 -4.69 -23.75
N LEU A 23 -25.59 -4.01 -24.69
CA LEU A 23 -25.70 -2.54 -24.68
C LEU A 23 -26.45 -2.01 -23.45
N ALA A 24 -27.49 -2.72 -23.01
CA ALA A 24 -28.18 -2.40 -21.76
C ALA A 24 -27.28 -2.60 -20.53
N ALA A 25 -26.43 -3.64 -20.51
CA ALA A 25 -25.46 -3.86 -19.45
C ALA A 25 -24.28 -2.87 -19.50
N LEU A 26 -23.92 -2.39 -20.68
CA LEU A 26 -22.94 -1.32 -20.90
C LEU A 26 -23.46 0.03 -20.38
N GLY A 27 -24.79 0.23 -20.40
CA GLY A 27 -25.43 1.50 -20.05
C GLY A 27 -25.38 2.55 -21.17
N ASP A 28 -24.94 2.15 -22.36
CA ASP A 28 -24.85 2.99 -23.56
C ASP A 28 -25.45 2.23 -24.76
N PRO A 29 -26.58 2.70 -25.33
CA PRO A 29 -27.26 2.04 -26.43
C PRO A 29 -26.63 2.28 -27.81
N ASP A 30 -25.76 3.28 -27.98
CA ASP A 30 -25.15 3.62 -29.28
C ASP A 30 -23.68 4.09 -29.11
N PRO A 31 -22.77 3.20 -28.67
CA PRO A 31 -21.39 3.56 -28.42
C PRO A 31 -20.63 3.83 -29.74
N ASP A 32 -19.92 4.96 -29.81
CA ASP A 32 -19.05 5.34 -30.93
C ASP A 32 -17.60 4.82 -30.79
N TYR A 33 -17.38 3.93 -29.82
CA TYR A 33 -16.11 3.33 -29.44
C TYR A 33 -16.18 1.79 -29.43
N ASP A 34 -15.04 1.12 -29.24
CA ASP A 34 -15.00 -0.34 -29.05
C ASP A 34 -15.64 -0.70 -27.68
N ALA A 35 -16.94 -0.96 -27.71
CA ALA A 35 -17.77 -1.18 -26.53
C ALA A 35 -17.33 -2.41 -25.73
N ALA A 36 -16.97 -3.50 -26.41
CA ALA A 36 -16.53 -4.73 -25.76
C ALA A 36 -15.19 -4.52 -25.04
N LEU A 37 -14.22 -3.86 -25.71
CA LEU A 37 -12.94 -3.53 -25.11
C LEU A 37 -13.09 -2.55 -23.95
N PHE A 38 -13.97 -1.57 -24.07
CA PHE A 38 -14.29 -0.62 -23.01
C PHE A 38 -14.87 -1.33 -21.79
N ALA A 39 -15.84 -2.23 -21.99
CA ALA A 39 -16.47 -2.98 -20.91
C ALA A 39 -15.47 -3.88 -20.17
N VAL A 40 -14.58 -4.55 -20.92
CA VAL A 40 -13.51 -5.38 -20.35
C VAL A 40 -12.53 -4.55 -19.52
N LYS A 41 -12.12 -3.38 -20.03
CA LYS A 41 -11.16 -2.52 -19.33
C LYS A 41 -11.74 -1.84 -18.11
N ASN A 42 -13.00 -1.39 -18.15
CA ASN A 42 -13.52 -0.42 -17.18
C ASN A 42 -14.67 -0.94 -16.33
N LEU A 43 -15.46 -1.92 -16.82
CA LEU A 43 -16.70 -2.35 -16.15
C LEU A 43 -16.62 -3.73 -15.52
N GLY A 44 -15.43 -4.35 -15.55
CA GLY A 44 -15.21 -5.66 -14.97
C GLY A 44 -15.75 -6.81 -15.81
N PHE A 45 -16.03 -6.58 -17.09
CA PHE A 45 -16.49 -7.63 -17.97
C PHE A 45 -15.33 -8.56 -18.35
N VAL A 46 -15.65 -9.81 -18.65
CA VAL A 46 -14.68 -10.76 -19.21
C VAL A 46 -15.15 -11.17 -20.59
N ARG A 47 -14.29 -10.96 -21.60
CA ARG A 47 -14.56 -11.44 -22.96
C ARG A 47 -14.14 -12.89 -23.06
N PHE A 48 -15.00 -13.72 -23.63
CA PHE A 48 -14.80 -15.14 -23.80
C PHE A 48 -15.03 -15.52 -25.26
N GLN A 49 -14.02 -16.09 -25.88
CA GLN A 49 -14.03 -16.44 -27.29
C GLN A 49 -13.71 -17.92 -27.47
N LEU A 50 -14.54 -18.62 -28.23
CA LEU A 50 -14.31 -20.01 -28.60
C LEU A 50 -13.96 -20.10 -30.08
N PHE A 51 -12.77 -20.64 -30.37
CA PHE A 51 -12.26 -20.86 -31.71
C PHE A 51 -12.26 -22.36 -32.03
N ALA A 52 -13.05 -22.75 -33.03
CA ALA A 52 -13.06 -24.09 -33.62
C ALA A 52 -13.03 -25.23 -32.56
N ASP A 53 -13.79 -25.04 -31.47
CA ASP A 53 -13.97 -25.96 -30.34
C ASP A 53 -12.68 -26.46 -29.66
N SER A 54 -11.53 -25.81 -29.92
CA SER A 54 -10.22 -26.30 -29.49
C SER A 54 -9.40 -25.26 -28.74
N LEU A 55 -9.65 -23.97 -28.98
CA LEU A 55 -9.01 -22.87 -28.28
C LEU A 55 -10.08 -21.97 -27.66
N ILE A 56 -9.96 -21.73 -26.36
CA ILE A 56 -10.67 -20.66 -25.65
C ILE A 56 -9.70 -19.49 -25.47
N GLU A 57 -10.14 -18.28 -25.79
CA GLU A 57 -9.46 -17.05 -25.42
C GLU A 57 -10.31 -16.29 -24.41
N ILE A 58 -9.68 -15.90 -23.30
CA ILE A 58 -10.28 -15.11 -22.23
C ILE A 58 -9.54 -13.77 -22.19
N GLU A 59 -10.26 -12.66 -22.34
CA GLU A 59 -9.70 -11.31 -22.19
C GLU A 59 -10.34 -10.62 -20.98
N LEU A 60 -9.52 -10.09 -20.07
CA LEU A 60 -10.01 -9.45 -18.84
C LEU A 60 -9.12 -8.31 -18.33
N HIS A 61 -9.65 -7.47 -17.46
CA HIS A 61 -8.86 -6.60 -16.58
C HIS A 61 -8.88 -7.16 -15.16
N PRO A 62 -7.84 -7.88 -14.68
CA PRO A 62 -7.90 -8.66 -13.45
C PRO A 62 -8.33 -7.88 -12.21
N HIS A 63 -8.00 -6.60 -12.11
CA HIS A 63 -8.40 -5.73 -10.99
C HIS A 63 -9.85 -5.27 -10.99
N ASN A 64 -10.57 -5.42 -12.11
CA ASN A 64 -11.96 -4.96 -12.24
C ASN A 64 -12.95 -6.12 -12.28
N VAL A 65 -12.47 -7.37 -12.42
CA VAL A 65 -13.33 -8.55 -12.51
C VAL A 65 -13.91 -8.88 -11.14
N GLU A 66 -15.23 -8.83 -11.05
CA GLU A 66 -15.97 -9.23 -9.86
C GLU A 66 -16.04 -10.77 -9.73
N LEU A 67 -16.22 -11.24 -8.50
CA LEU A 67 -16.24 -12.67 -8.20
C LEU A 67 -17.29 -13.44 -9.02
N ALA A 68 -18.46 -12.86 -9.24
CA ALA A 68 -19.53 -13.50 -10.02
C ALA A 68 -19.11 -13.75 -11.48
N ALA A 69 -18.47 -12.77 -12.12
CA ALA A 69 -17.92 -12.89 -13.46
C ALA A 69 -16.81 -13.95 -13.54
N LEU A 70 -15.89 -13.93 -12.55
CA LEU A 70 -14.81 -14.92 -12.46
C LEU A 70 -15.35 -16.34 -12.35
N LEU A 71 -16.29 -16.59 -11.44
CA LEU A 71 -16.89 -17.92 -11.23
C LEU A 71 -17.61 -18.42 -12.48
N ALA A 72 -18.36 -17.54 -13.15
CA ALA A 72 -19.06 -17.88 -14.39
C ALA A 72 -18.09 -18.33 -15.49
N VAL A 73 -16.97 -17.61 -15.68
CA VAL A 73 -15.94 -17.96 -16.67
C VAL A 73 -15.23 -19.26 -16.30
N GLN A 74 -14.88 -19.45 -15.02
CA GLN A 74 -14.22 -20.68 -14.55
C GLN A 74 -15.10 -21.91 -14.76
N GLN A 75 -16.39 -21.82 -14.43
CA GLN A 75 -17.35 -22.88 -14.67
C GLN A 75 -17.42 -23.23 -16.17
N GLN A 76 -17.40 -22.22 -17.04
CA GLN A 76 -17.45 -22.44 -18.49
C GLN A 76 -16.18 -23.08 -19.02
N ILE A 77 -15.00 -22.71 -18.51
CA ILE A 77 -13.71 -23.33 -18.86
C ILE A 77 -13.70 -24.81 -18.50
N ILE A 78 -14.11 -25.16 -17.27
CA ILE A 78 -14.14 -26.54 -16.77
C ILE A 78 -15.15 -27.40 -17.56
N SER A 79 -16.27 -26.80 -17.98
CA SER A 79 -17.32 -27.52 -18.70
C SER A 79 -17.03 -27.69 -20.21
N ASN A 80 -16.01 -27.01 -20.74
CA ASN A 80 -15.66 -27.05 -22.16
C ASN A 80 -14.60 -28.12 -22.46
N LYS A 81 -14.60 -28.66 -23.69
CA LYS A 81 -13.64 -29.68 -24.17
C LYS A 81 -12.41 -29.10 -24.90
N ALA A 82 -12.23 -27.78 -24.86
CA ALA A 82 -11.08 -27.12 -25.48
C ALA A 82 -9.76 -27.66 -24.92
N LYS A 83 -8.75 -27.68 -25.77
CA LYS A 83 -7.41 -28.21 -25.44
C LYS A 83 -6.41 -27.12 -25.12
N LEU A 84 -6.71 -25.88 -25.54
CA LEU A 84 -5.87 -24.72 -25.34
C LEU A 84 -6.68 -23.57 -24.79
N PHE A 85 -6.05 -22.82 -23.89
CA PHE A 85 -6.64 -21.66 -23.22
C PHE A 85 -5.64 -20.52 -23.32
N ARG A 86 -6.03 -19.41 -23.93
CA ARG A 86 -5.26 -18.18 -23.93
C ARG A 86 -5.89 -17.21 -22.94
N VAL A 87 -5.12 -16.76 -21.97
CA VAL A 87 -5.53 -15.71 -21.04
C VAL A 87 -4.81 -14.44 -21.44
N LYS A 88 -5.57 -13.46 -21.94
CA LYS A 88 -5.12 -12.10 -22.18
C LYS A 88 -5.61 -11.22 -21.05
N PHE A 89 -4.72 -10.41 -20.51
CA PHE A 89 -5.11 -9.52 -19.42
C PHE A 89 -4.45 -8.16 -19.54
N PHE A 90 -5.21 -7.14 -19.13
CA PHE A 90 -4.74 -5.78 -19.05
C PHE A 90 -4.30 -5.44 -17.62
N ASP A 91 -3.03 -5.04 -17.51
CA ASP A 91 -2.40 -4.54 -16.29
C ASP A 91 -1.89 -3.12 -16.64
N SER A 92 -0.59 -2.86 -16.70
CA SER A 92 -0.03 -1.66 -17.34
C SER A 92 -0.01 -1.73 -18.88
N SER A 93 -0.08 -2.95 -19.42
CA SER A 93 -0.12 -3.26 -20.85
C SER A 93 -0.80 -4.62 -21.05
N TRP A 94 -1.23 -4.91 -22.28
CA TRP A 94 -1.81 -6.20 -22.63
C TRP A 94 -0.73 -7.30 -22.57
N LYS A 95 -0.98 -8.30 -21.72
CA LYS A 95 -0.17 -9.50 -21.58
C LYS A 95 -0.99 -10.70 -22.06
N SER A 96 -0.31 -11.75 -22.52
CA SER A 96 -0.95 -12.98 -23.01
C SER A 96 -0.18 -14.20 -22.53
N GLU A 97 -0.90 -15.15 -21.96
CA GLU A 97 -0.39 -16.44 -21.48
C GLU A 97 -1.21 -17.57 -22.14
N ILE A 98 -0.59 -18.72 -22.44
CA ILE A 98 -1.26 -19.88 -23.08
C ILE A 98 -1.07 -21.12 -22.22
N PHE A 99 -2.15 -21.87 -22.01
CA PHE A 99 -2.21 -23.07 -21.20
C PHE A 99 -2.81 -24.23 -21.98
N SER A 100 -2.35 -25.45 -21.72
CA SER A 100 -2.86 -26.69 -22.30
C SER A 100 -3.78 -27.49 -21.36
N SER A 101 -4.15 -26.90 -20.22
CA SER A 101 -5.02 -27.53 -19.21
C SER A 101 -6.01 -26.49 -18.68
N ALA A 102 -7.27 -26.94 -18.53
CA ALA A 102 -8.35 -26.13 -17.98
C ALA A 102 -8.08 -25.77 -16.52
N GLU A 103 -7.56 -26.73 -15.73
CA GLU A 103 -7.21 -26.55 -14.33
C GLU A 103 -6.14 -25.48 -14.14
N HIS A 104 -5.09 -25.51 -14.96
CA HIS A 104 -4.03 -24.50 -14.92
C HIS A 104 -4.54 -23.12 -15.35
N ALA A 105 -5.38 -23.05 -16.38
CA ALA A 105 -5.99 -21.79 -16.81
C ALA A 105 -6.91 -21.20 -15.71
N VAL A 106 -7.72 -22.04 -15.05
CA VAL A 106 -8.59 -21.64 -13.94
C VAL A 106 -7.77 -21.20 -12.73
N SER A 107 -6.75 -21.95 -12.34
CA SER A 107 -5.84 -21.56 -11.24
C SER A 107 -5.20 -20.21 -11.55
N ARG A 108 -4.75 -20.00 -12.79
CA ARG A 108 -4.15 -18.73 -13.20
C ARG A 108 -5.15 -17.58 -13.19
N LEU A 109 -6.38 -17.79 -13.66
CA LEU A 109 -7.44 -16.78 -13.56
C LEU A 109 -7.75 -16.45 -12.10
N SER A 110 -7.82 -17.46 -11.23
CA SER A 110 -7.93 -17.28 -9.79
C SER A 110 -6.74 -16.52 -9.22
N GLU A 111 -5.51 -16.71 -9.68
CA GLU A 111 -4.34 -15.93 -9.20
C GLU A 111 -4.32 -14.50 -9.75
N LEU A 112 -4.74 -14.30 -10.99
CA LEU A 112 -4.78 -12.99 -11.64
C LEU A 112 -5.86 -12.10 -11.02
N CYS A 113 -7.07 -12.66 -10.84
CA CYS A 113 -8.24 -12.03 -10.25
C CYS A 113 -8.38 -12.28 -8.76
N ALA A 114 -7.51 -13.11 -8.17
CA ALA A 114 -7.35 -13.12 -6.72
C ALA A 114 -7.16 -11.66 -6.33
N PRO A 115 -7.58 -11.28 -5.13
CA PRO A 115 -7.10 -10.08 -4.50
C PRO A 115 -5.57 -10.17 -4.42
N LYS A 116 -4.89 -9.80 -5.50
CA LYS A 116 -3.51 -9.36 -5.46
C LYS A 116 -3.66 -8.12 -4.63
N PHE A 117 -3.11 -8.17 -3.43
CA PHE A 117 -2.81 -6.99 -2.63
C PHE A 117 -1.75 -6.13 -3.37
N ALA A 118 -2.05 -5.75 -4.61
CA ALA A 118 -1.55 -4.57 -5.26
C ALA A 118 -2.56 -3.50 -4.85
N PRO A 119 -2.23 -2.66 -3.86
CA PRO A 119 -3.17 -1.74 -3.29
C PRO A 119 -3.73 -0.87 -4.43
N THR A 120 -5.05 -0.85 -4.55
CA THR A 120 -5.72 0.20 -5.31
C THR A 120 -5.20 1.55 -4.77
N PRO A 121 -5.25 2.66 -5.53
CA PRO A 121 -4.86 3.97 -5.01
C PRO A 121 -5.62 4.43 -3.74
N LYS A 122 -6.62 3.66 -3.27
CA LYS A 122 -7.32 3.82 -1.99
C LYS A 122 -6.82 2.90 -0.85
N GLU A 123 -5.92 1.96 -1.12
CA GLU A 123 -5.33 1.01 -0.15
C GLU A 123 -3.83 1.28 0.09
N GLN A 124 -3.28 2.39 -0.41
CA GLN A 124 -1.88 2.78 -0.18
C GLN A 124 -1.55 2.90 1.32
N PHE A 125 -2.55 3.23 2.14
CA PHE A 125 -2.42 3.42 3.58
C PHE A 125 -3.57 2.70 4.30
N LEU A 126 -3.28 1.53 4.86
CA LEU A 126 -4.21 0.74 5.66
C LEU A 126 -3.97 1.00 7.15
N VAL A 127 -5.06 1.23 7.88
CA VAL A 127 -5.06 1.36 9.34
C VAL A 127 -6.04 0.36 9.92
N GLU A 128 -5.54 -0.48 10.80
CA GLU A 128 -6.33 -1.35 11.66
C GLU A 128 -6.35 -0.75 13.07
N PRO A 129 -7.47 -0.17 13.50
CA PRO A 129 -7.60 0.32 14.86
C PRO A 129 -7.39 -0.82 15.85
N ARG A 130 -6.56 -0.59 16.87
CA ARG A 130 -6.35 -1.50 17.97
C ARG A 130 -6.93 -0.88 19.23
N HIS A 131 -7.46 -1.72 20.11
CA HIS A 131 -8.05 -1.22 21.35
C HIS A 131 -6.94 -0.68 22.25
N PHE A 132 -7.01 0.57 22.69
CA PHE A 132 -5.95 1.22 23.47
C PHE A 132 -5.57 0.46 24.75
N GLY A 133 -6.51 -0.32 25.32
CA GLY A 133 -6.26 -1.19 26.46
C GLY A 133 -5.23 -2.29 26.22
N THR A 134 -5.07 -2.77 24.98
CA THR A 134 -4.17 -3.90 24.67
C THR A 134 -2.70 -3.52 24.82
N LEU A 135 -2.35 -2.23 24.76
CA LEU A 135 -1.00 -1.73 25.06
C LEU A 135 -0.51 -2.10 26.46
N PHE A 136 -1.43 -2.37 27.39
CA PHE A 136 -1.11 -2.68 28.78
C PHE A 136 -1.07 -4.19 29.05
N GLU A 137 -1.42 -5.03 28.07
CA GLU A 137 -1.42 -6.49 28.19
C GLU A 137 -0.01 -7.08 28.01
N SER A 138 0.86 -6.41 27.25
CA SER A 138 2.26 -6.79 27.07
C SER A 138 3.20 -5.79 27.73
N GLU A 139 4.07 -6.26 28.61
CA GLU A 139 5.10 -5.41 29.23
C GLU A 139 6.21 -4.99 28.25
N GLU A 140 6.38 -5.76 27.17
CA GLU A 140 7.42 -5.60 26.16
C GLU A 140 7.09 -4.52 25.12
N ASN A 141 5.82 -4.11 24.99
CA ASN A 141 5.46 -3.09 24.00
C ASN A 141 6.03 -1.71 24.41
N PRO A 142 6.96 -1.13 23.64
CA PRO A 142 7.63 0.12 23.99
C PRO A 142 6.66 1.32 24.01
N LEU A 143 5.56 1.26 23.27
CA LEU A 143 4.54 2.32 23.21
C LEU A 143 3.77 2.45 24.53
N ARG A 144 3.73 1.38 25.35
CA ARG A 144 3.10 1.37 26.68
C ARG A 144 3.65 2.48 27.57
N LEU A 145 4.96 2.74 27.51
CA LEU A 145 5.62 3.75 28.35
C LEU A 145 5.10 5.16 28.07
N MET A 146 4.92 5.52 26.78
CA MET A 146 4.33 6.81 26.42
C MET A 146 2.87 6.90 26.84
N ALA A 147 2.10 5.82 26.71
CA ALA A 147 0.71 5.77 27.18
C ALA A 147 0.61 5.96 28.71
N GLN A 148 1.52 5.34 29.48
CA GLN A 148 1.62 5.51 30.93
C GLN A 148 1.99 6.95 31.30
N LYS A 149 2.98 7.54 30.61
CA LYS A 149 3.36 8.94 30.83
C LYS A 149 2.19 9.88 30.57
N TRP A 150 1.44 9.66 29.50
CA TRP A 150 0.24 10.43 29.18
C TRP A 150 -0.83 10.34 30.27
N ARG A 151 -1.13 9.12 30.75
CA ARG A 151 -2.07 8.92 31.86
C ARG A 151 -1.60 9.61 33.15
N ALA A 152 -0.33 9.46 33.50
CA ALA A 152 0.25 10.03 34.72
C ALA A 152 0.27 11.57 34.71
N SER A 153 0.46 12.18 33.54
CA SER A 153 0.37 13.63 33.36
C SER A 153 -1.07 14.12 33.13
N PHE A 154 -2.09 13.24 33.21
CA PHE A 154 -3.49 13.56 32.89
C PHE A 154 -3.64 14.24 31.51
N GLY A 155 -2.82 13.81 30.54
CA GLY A 155 -2.77 14.38 29.21
C GLY A 155 -2.20 15.81 29.11
N HIS A 156 -1.45 16.30 30.10
CA HIS A 156 -0.75 17.58 30.00
C HIS A 156 0.66 17.40 29.44
N PHE A 157 1.02 18.22 28.45
CA PHE A 157 2.38 18.28 27.95
C PHE A 157 3.22 19.19 28.85
N ASP A 158 4.21 18.60 29.51
CA ASP A 158 5.14 19.31 30.37
C ASP A 158 6.60 18.98 29.96
N PRO A 159 7.61 19.74 30.40
CA PRO A 159 9.00 19.51 30.01
C PRO A 159 9.53 18.10 30.34
N THR A 160 8.91 17.39 31.29
CA THR A 160 9.33 16.03 31.66
C THR A 160 8.93 15.00 30.60
N VAL A 161 8.01 15.30 29.68
CA VAL A 161 7.61 14.40 28.59
C VAL A 161 8.79 14.10 27.66
N ILE A 162 9.53 15.13 27.25
CA ILE A 162 10.71 14.96 26.38
C ILE A 162 11.82 14.22 27.12
N SER A 163 12.11 14.61 28.36
CA SER A 163 13.11 13.93 29.20
C SER A 163 12.75 12.45 29.42
N PHE A 164 11.47 12.15 29.58
CA PHE A 164 10.97 10.78 29.67
C PHE A 164 11.20 10.01 28.37
N ALA A 165 10.85 10.59 27.21
CA ALA A 165 11.08 9.95 25.91
C ALA A 165 12.58 9.68 25.66
N ILE A 166 13.48 10.59 26.08
CA ILE A 166 14.93 10.39 26.01
C ILE A 166 15.35 9.22 26.91
N LYS A 167 14.97 9.27 28.20
CA LYS A 167 15.35 8.27 29.21
C LYS A 167 14.98 6.85 28.78
N HIS A 168 13.87 6.70 28.08
CA HIS A 168 13.34 5.41 27.65
C HIS A 168 13.62 5.07 26.17
N GLY A 169 14.46 5.85 25.48
CA GLY A 169 14.86 5.58 24.09
C GLY A 169 13.74 5.76 23.05
N LEU A 170 12.65 6.44 23.41
CA LEU A 170 11.46 6.63 22.56
C LEU A 170 11.57 7.87 21.66
N LEU A 171 12.49 8.78 21.97
CA LEU A 171 12.63 10.06 21.24
C LEU A 171 12.92 9.85 19.75
N SER A 172 13.69 8.82 19.41
CA SER A 172 14.09 8.52 18.03
C SER A 172 12.90 8.30 17.10
N ARG A 173 11.83 7.67 17.60
CA ARG A 173 10.63 7.31 16.83
C ARG A 173 9.41 8.15 17.20
N LEU A 174 9.66 9.33 17.78
CA LEU A 174 8.66 10.29 18.19
C LEU A 174 8.50 11.38 17.11
N MET A 175 7.26 11.66 16.73
CA MET A 175 6.89 12.90 16.04
C MET A 175 5.94 13.70 16.93
N ILE A 176 6.05 15.02 16.86
CA ILE A 176 5.14 15.92 17.58
C ILE A 176 4.61 16.92 16.57
N ALA A 177 3.29 17.06 16.49
CA ALA A 177 2.65 18.13 15.74
C ALA A 177 1.73 18.94 16.64
N GLY A 178 1.71 20.25 16.42
CA GLY A 178 0.79 21.17 17.06
C GLY A 178 -0.47 21.36 16.23
N VAL A 179 -1.61 21.30 16.88
CA VAL A 179 -2.94 21.52 16.29
C VAL A 179 -3.62 22.64 17.05
N THR A 180 -3.77 23.80 16.41
CA THR A 180 -4.54 24.92 16.98
C THR A 180 -6.01 24.76 16.59
N PRO A 181 -6.96 24.72 17.54
CA PRO A 181 -8.39 24.73 17.25
C PRO A 181 -8.77 25.88 16.31
N GLY A 182 -9.57 25.59 15.28
CA GLY A 182 -10.01 26.59 14.30
C GLY A 182 -8.98 26.95 13.21
N LYS A 183 -7.72 26.50 13.32
CA LYS A 183 -6.78 26.50 12.19
C LYS A 183 -6.87 25.16 11.45
N SER A 184 -6.68 25.19 10.14
CA SER A 184 -6.99 24.06 9.28
C SER A 184 -6.00 22.89 9.40
N GLU A 185 -4.75 23.11 9.80
CA GLU A 185 -3.65 22.16 9.52
C GLU A 185 -2.67 21.96 10.69
N PRO A 186 -2.35 20.70 11.07
CA PRO A 186 -1.29 20.37 12.01
C PRO A 186 0.09 20.80 11.51
N ILE A 187 0.92 21.29 12.43
CA ILE A 187 2.27 21.81 12.14
C ILE A 187 3.31 20.97 12.89
N PHE A 188 4.38 20.54 12.21
CA PHE A 188 5.46 19.80 12.88
C PHE A 188 6.17 20.66 13.92
N ARG A 189 6.33 20.11 15.12
CA ARG A 189 7.11 20.68 16.23
C ARG A 189 8.40 19.90 16.49
N PHE A 190 8.37 18.60 16.22
CA PHE A 190 9.53 17.72 16.38
C PHE A 190 9.40 16.48 15.50
N ILE A 191 10.51 16.02 14.94
CA ILE A 191 10.63 14.75 14.21
C ILE A 191 11.91 14.05 14.70
N GLY A 192 11.75 12.85 15.24
CA GLY A 192 12.84 12.00 15.70
C GLY A 192 13.72 11.48 14.56
N ASP A 193 14.94 11.08 14.91
CA ASP A 193 15.95 10.64 13.95
C ASP A 193 15.72 9.24 13.37
N GLY A 194 14.95 8.40 14.04
CA GLY A 194 14.60 7.04 13.64
C GLY A 194 13.65 6.96 12.44
N HIS A 195 13.31 8.11 11.84
CA HIS A 195 12.59 8.19 10.57
C HIS A 195 13.51 8.46 9.37
N ALA A 196 14.82 8.65 9.57
CA ALA A 196 15.78 8.99 8.51
C ALA A 196 15.95 7.90 7.43
N ASN A 197 15.75 6.61 7.75
CA ASN A 197 15.80 5.55 6.74
C ASN A 197 14.68 5.72 5.71
N TRP A 198 13.57 6.31 6.18
CA TRP A 198 12.31 6.68 5.55
C TRP A 198 12.14 8.00 4.81
N LEU A 199 12.76 8.99 5.42
CA LEU A 199 12.63 10.41 5.17
C LEU A 199 14.04 10.90 4.95
N ASP A 200 14.24 11.74 3.95
CA ASP A 200 15.51 12.45 3.77
C ASP A 200 16.02 12.98 5.13
N SER A 201 17.30 12.72 5.46
CA SER A 201 17.87 13.03 6.78
C SER A 201 17.75 14.52 7.12
N GLU A 202 17.78 15.37 6.10
CA GLU A 202 17.62 16.83 6.21
C GLU A 202 16.15 17.27 6.31
N TYR A 203 15.19 16.41 5.93
CA TYR A 203 13.77 16.74 5.99
C TYR A 203 13.32 17.00 7.44
N ARG A 204 13.80 16.22 8.40
CA ARG A 204 13.39 16.34 9.81
C ARG A 204 13.62 17.74 10.39
N PHE A 205 14.64 18.44 9.90
CA PHE A 205 14.98 19.80 10.34
C PHE A 205 14.20 20.85 9.56
N ARG A 206 14.09 20.69 8.23
CA ARG A 206 13.37 21.64 7.36
C ARG A 206 11.86 21.62 7.56
N ALA A 207 11.29 20.50 7.97
CA ALA A 207 9.86 20.33 8.15
C ALA A 207 9.33 20.98 9.45
N ILE A 208 10.20 21.33 10.41
CA ILE A 208 9.75 21.97 11.66
C ILE A 208 9.14 23.34 11.35
N GLY A 209 7.93 23.57 11.83
CA GLY A 209 7.14 24.76 11.51
C GLY A 209 6.32 24.66 10.21
N ASP A 210 6.49 23.57 9.43
CA ASP A 210 5.71 23.31 8.23
C ASP A 210 4.49 22.41 8.52
N LYS A 211 3.53 22.44 7.60
CA LYS A 211 2.29 21.67 7.63
C LYS A 211 2.57 20.18 7.46
N LEU A 212 1.82 19.34 8.18
CA LEU A 212 1.90 17.89 8.02
C LEU A 212 1.60 17.44 6.58
N GLU A 213 0.71 18.14 5.90
CA GLU A 213 0.29 17.87 4.51
C GLU A 213 1.39 18.19 3.48
N ASN A 214 2.48 18.86 3.88
CA ASN A 214 3.67 19.10 3.06
C ASN A 214 4.71 17.99 3.15
N PHE A 215 4.30 16.82 3.63
CA PHE A 215 5.09 15.60 3.60
C PHE A 215 5.60 15.28 2.18
N PRO A 216 6.79 14.67 2.01
CA PRO A 216 7.34 14.38 0.68
C PRO A 216 6.41 13.52 -0.18
N ASP A 217 5.78 12.53 0.45
CA ASP A 217 4.60 11.86 -0.08
C ASP A 217 3.36 12.66 0.31
N LYS A 218 2.82 13.43 -0.65
CA LYS A 218 1.68 14.33 -0.44
C LYS A 218 0.44 13.59 0.06
N ASP A 219 0.15 12.43 -0.54
CA ASP A 219 -1.04 11.65 -0.20
C ASP A 219 -0.90 11.07 1.21
N TYR A 220 0.29 10.59 1.57
CA TYR A 220 0.57 10.14 2.93
C TYR A 220 0.47 11.28 3.94
N GLY A 221 0.97 12.46 3.61
CA GLY A 221 0.88 13.66 4.45
C GLY A 221 -0.56 14.08 4.74
N ILE A 222 -1.40 14.14 3.70
CA ILE A 222 -2.83 14.45 3.81
C ILE A 222 -3.53 13.39 4.66
N TRP A 223 -3.28 12.12 4.36
CA TRP A 223 -3.85 11.00 5.11
C TRP A 223 -3.46 11.03 6.59
N LEU A 224 -2.17 11.17 6.89
CA LEU A 224 -1.64 11.23 8.25
C LEU A 224 -2.23 12.43 9.00
N SER A 225 -2.37 13.57 8.33
CA SER A 225 -2.90 14.80 8.91
C SER A 225 -4.32 14.61 9.45
N GLN A 226 -5.16 13.76 8.86
CA GLN A 226 -6.52 13.54 9.33
C GLN A 226 -6.55 12.90 10.73
N TYR A 227 -5.61 12.00 11.02
CA TYR A 227 -5.52 11.35 12.33
C TYR A 227 -5.08 12.32 13.42
N TYR A 228 -4.13 13.20 13.11
CA TYR A 228 -3.71 14.27 14.03
C TYR A 228 -4.87 15.23 14.35
N LYS A 229 -5.62 15.66 13.32
CA LYS A 229 -6.81 16.50 13.50
C LYS A 229 -7.87 15.80 14.34
N ASN A 230 -8.14 14.52 14.07
CA ASN A 230 -9.14 13.75 14.78
C ASN A 230 -8.79 13.58 16.26
N VAL A 231 -7.57 13.14 16.58
CA VAL A 231 -7.09 12.93 17.96
C VAL A 231 -7.05 14.24 18.75
N ALA A 232 -6.61 15.34 18.12
CA ALA A 232 -6.64 16.66 18.76
C ALA A 232 -8.09 17.13 19.05
N ARG A 233 -9.03 16.86 18.13
CA ARG A 233 -10.44 17.27 18.27
C ARG A 233 -11.19 16.44 19.32
N THR A 234 -10.99 15.13 19.37
CA THR A 234 -11.68 14.25 20.32
C THR A 234 -11.02 14.25 21.70
N GLY A 235 -9.72 14.51 21.76
CA GLY A 235 -8.93 14.36 22.99
C GLY A 235 -8.73 12.89 23.39
N GLU A 236 -9.08 11.94 22.53
CA GLU A 236 -8.98 10.51 22.80
C GLU A 236 -7.66 9.94 22.24
N PRO A 237 -6.90 9.15 23.02
CA PRO A 237 -5.71 8.48 22.52
C PRO A 237 -6.09 7.41 21.49
N ARG A 238 -5.22 7.20 20.50
CA ARG A 238 -5.47 6.26 19.40
C ARG A 238 -4.27 5.34 19.19
N TYR A 239 -4.54 4.05 19.09
CA TYR A 239 -3.54 3.02 18.84
C TYR A 239 -3.94 2.25 17.58
N ASP A 240 -3.03 2.14 16.62
CA ASP A 240 -3.29 1.53 15.32
C ASP A 240 -2.13 0.61 14.91
N TYR A 241 -2.46 -0.43 14.15
CA TYR A 241 -1.52 -1.11 13.26
C TYR A 241 -1.63 -0.48 11.88
N VAL A 242 -0.50 -0.15 11.25
CA VAL A 242 -0.45 0.55 9.97
C VAL A 242 0.36 -0.24 8.96
N SER A 243 -0.19 -0.40 7.76
CA SER A 243 0.54 -0.80 6.55
C SER A 243 0.49 0.34 5.54
N ALA A 244 1.64 0.84 5.13
CA ALA A 244 1.73 1.99 4.24
C ALA A 244 2.77 1.77 3.13
N ALA A 245 2.39 2.09 1.89
CA ALA A 245 3.29 2.18 0.75
C ALA A 245 3.65 3.65 0.52
N ILE A 246 4.81 4.10 0.97
CA ILE A 246 5.18 5.53 0.93
C ILE A 246 6.10 5.81 -0.25
N GLN A 247 5.71 6.74 -1.11
CA GLN A 247 6.48 7.18 -2.27
C GLN A 247 7.17 8.52 -1.99
N ARG A 248 8.50 8.48 -1.82
CA ARG A 248 9.29 9.67 -1.45
C ARG A 248 9.49 10.65 -2.60
N ARG A 249 9.57 10.12 -3.81
CA ARG A 249 9.69 10.87 -5.07
C ARG A 249 8.85 10.19 -6.14
N PRO A 250 8.22 10.93 -7.06
CA PRO A 250 7.36 10.36 -8.10
C PRO A 250 8.02 9.23 -8.92
N GLU A 251 9.35 9.28 -9.06
CA GLU A 251 10.13 8.32 -9.86
C GLU A 251 10.71 7.15 -9.06
N THR A 252 10.49 7.12 -7.73
CA THR A 252 11.01 6.05 -6.86
C THR A 252 9.95 5.00 -6.55
N VAL A 253 10.39 3.75 -6.38
CA VAL A 253 9.54 2.66 -5.89
C VAL A 253 9.05 2.99 -4.48
N ALA A 254 7.76 2.80 -4.23
CA ALA A 254 7.18 3.02 -2.92
C ALA A 254 7.81 2.08 -1.87
N THR A 255 8.20 2.63 -0.73
CA THR A 255 8.70 1.86 0.41
C THR A 255 7.51 1.29 1.16
N GLN A 256 7.44 -0.03 1.30
CA GLN A 256 6.44 -0.69 2.15
C GLN A 256 6.87 -0.62 3.61
N LEU A 257 5.98 -0.17 4.48
CA LEU A 257 6.22 -0.04 5.91
C LEU A 257 5.06 -0.67 6.68
N ARG A 258 5.40 -1.46 7.69
CA ARG A 258 4.46 -2.01 8.68
C ARG A 258 4.90 -1.62 10.06
N TYR A 259 4.02 -0.94 10.80
CA TYR A 259 4.37 -0.41 12.10
C TYR A 259 3.13 -0.26 12.98
N GLU A 260 3.33 -0.36 14.28
CA GLU A 260 2.33 0.10 15.23
C GLU A 260 2.57 1.58 15.51
N ARG A 261 1.49 2.34 15.68
CA ARG A 261 1.57 3.74 16.11
C ARG A 261 0.63 4.02 17.25
N LEU A 262 1.10 4.86 18.16
CA LEU A 262 0.33 5.43 19.25
C LEU A 262 0.28 6.96 19.07
N LEU A 263 -0.93 7.50 18.93
CA LEU A 263 -1.23 8.91 18.91
C LEU A 263 -1.80 9.34 20.26
N LEU A 264 -1.18 10.33 20.89
CA LEU A 264 -1.60 10.86 22.19
C LEU A 264 -1.84 12.37 22.08
N PRO A 265 -3.04 12.87 22.44
CA PRO A 265 -3.32 14.30 22.50
C PRO A 265 -2.88 14.89 23.84
N TRP A 266 -2.14 15.98 23.81
CA TRP A 266 -1.62 16.65 24.99
C TRP A 266 -2.10 18.10 25.05
N LYS A 267 -2.66 18.46 26.20
CA LYS A 267 -3.01 19.84 26.53
C LYS A 267 -1.74 20.62 26.86
N THR A 268 -1.65 21.84 26.36
CA THR A 268 -0.59 22.77 26.73
C THR A 268 -1.17 23.90 27.58
N GLN A 269 -0.32 24.81 28.05
CA GLN A 269 -0.77 26.06 28.68
C GLN A 269 -1.38 27.05 27.66
N SER A 270 -1.18 26.79 26.36
CA SER A 270 -1.79 27.54 25.27
C SER A 270 -3.01 26.79 24.72
N ASP A 271 -3.75 27.42 23.83
CA ASP A 271 -4.86 26.76 23.11
C ASP A 271 -4.39 25.71 22.09
N GLU A 272 -3.08 25.58 21.85
CA GLU A 272 -2.54 24.52 21.00
C GLU A 272 -2.58 23.15 21.69
N ILE A 273 -3.11 22.16 20.97
CA ILE A 273 -3.04 20.75 21.34
C ILE A 273 -1.84 20.13 20.64
N LEU A 274 -0.90 19.58 21.40
CA LEU A 274 0.18 18.79 20.83
C LEU A 274 -0.31 17.36 20.65
N VAL A 275 -0.06 16.77 19.50
CA VAL A 275 -0.30 15.34 19.28
C VAL A 275 1.05 14.69 19.05
N THR A 276 1.38 13.70 19.88
CA THR A 276 2.59 12.90 19.69
C THR A 276 2.24 11.62 18.97
N LEU A 277 3.02 11.25 17.95
CA LEU A 277 3.05 9.92 17.36
C LEU A 277 4.31 9.21 17.84
N SER A 278 4.13 8.09 18.54
CA SER A 278 5.20 7.13 18.83
C SER A 278 4.97 5.89 17.98
N SER A 279 6.03 5.29 17.45
CA SER A 279 5.89 4.10 16.58
C SER A 279 6.95 3.05 16.84
N THR A 280 6.57 1.79 16.65
CA THR A 280 7.49 0.65 16.58
C THR A 280 7.32 -0.04 15.24
N HIS A 281 8.42 -0.43 14.61
CA HIS A 281 8.35 -1.28 13.43
C HIS A 281 7.91 -2.68 13.84
N ILE A 282 7.29 -3.38 12.90
CA ILE A 282 6.92 -4.77 13.04
C ILE A 282 7.75 -5.44 11.96
N ASP A 283 8.89 -6.00 12.37
CA ASP A 283 9.90 -6.45 11.43
C ASP A 283 9.32 -7.34 10.32
N ALA A 284 9.63 -6.96 9.09
CA ALA A 284 9.89 -7.92 8.04
C ALA A 284 11.37 -8.29 8.16
N ASP A 285 11.67 -9.25 9.02
CA ASP A 285 12.93 -10.01 8.93
C ASP A 285 12.82 -10.93 7.71
N ALA A 286 13.16 -10.39 6.53
CA ALA A 286 13.71 -11.09 5.36
C ALA A 286 13.96 -10.09 4.22
N ASP A 287 15.22 -10.01 3.79
CA ASP A 287 15.67 -9.62 2.44
C ASP A 287 15.78 -8.13 2.07
N LEU A 288 16.50 -7.33 2.87
CA LEU A 288 17.17 -6.12 2.35
C LEU A 288 18.66 -6.01 2.70
N GLU A 289 19.33 -7.14 2.99
CA GLU A 289 20.79 -7.25 2.96
C GLU A 289 21.23 -8.27 1.89
N SER A 290 21.23 -7.87 0.61
CA SER A 290 22.16 -8.40 -0.41
C SER A 290 22.02 -7.69 -1.76
N LEU A 291 22.09 -6.36 -1.78
CA LEU A 291 22.50 -5.65 -2.99
C LEU A 291 23.64 -4.70 -2.63
N SER A 292 24.77 -5.30 -2.21
CA SER A 292 26.05 -4.60 -2.32
C SER A 292 26.33 -4.38 -3.80
N GLU A 293 26.50 -3.11 -4.17
CA GLU A 293 26.84 -2.63 -5.50
C GLU A 293 28.04 -3.38 -6.11
N PRO A 294 28.07 -3.61 -7.44
CA PRO A 294 29.28 -4.08 -8.09
C PRO A 294 30.31 -2.95 -8.11
N SER A 295 31.37 -3.07 -7.31
CA SER A 295 32.54 -2.21 -7.43
C SER A 295 33.24 -2.47 -8.77
N THR A 296 33.01 -1.57 -9.71
CA THR A 296 33.82 -1.41 -10.91
C THR A 296 35.15 -0.73 -10.60
N SER A 297 36.16 -1.08 -11.39
CA SER A 297 37.53 -0.51 -11.50
C SER A 297 38.54 -1.02 -10.46
N GLU A 298 39.79 -1.38 -10.80
CA GLU A 298 40.57 -1.06 -11.99
C GLU A 298 41.78 -2.02 -12.12
N VAL A 299 42.19 -2.24 -13.37
CA VAL A 299 43.43 -2.91 -13.76
C VAL A 299 44.56 -1.87 -13.71
N VAL A 300 45.74 -2.27 -13.23
CA VAL A 300 47.08 -2.09 -13.83
C VAL A 300 48.17 -1.94 -12.76
N SER A 301 49.22 -2.72 -13.00
CA SER A 301 50.51 -2.91 -12.34
C SER A 301 51.30 -1.66 -11.95
N PHE A 302 52.20 -1.80 -10.96
CA PHE A 302 53.67 -1.92 -11.18
C PHE A 302 54.41 -1.99 -9.83
N GLY A 303 55.56 -2.66 -9.81
CA GLY A 303 56.70 -2.18 -9.01
C GLY A 303 57.23 -3.13 -7.94
N SER A 304 58.32 -3.80 -8.27
CA SER A 304 59.18 -4.64 -7.44
C SER A 304 59.61 -4.05 -6.09
N ARG A 305 59.85 -4.92 -5.10
CA ARG A 305 61.18 -5.04 -4.48
C ARG A 305 61.33 -6.33 -3.67
N LYS A 306 62.43 -7.03 -3.97
CA LYS A 306 63.03 -8.12 -3.20
C LYS A 306 63.34 -7.66 -1.77
N SER A 307 63.21 -8.58 -0.81
CA SER A 307 64.23 -8.78 0.23
C SER A 307 64.14 -10.21 0.77
N ALA A 308 65.32 -10.76 1.00
CA ALA A 308 65.60 -12.15 1.35
C ALA A 308 65.87 -12.32 2.85
N LYS A 309 65.91 -13.60 3.25
CA LYS A 309 66.57 -14.23 4.42
C LYS A 309 65.83 -14.29 5.76
N SER A 310 65.41 -15.51 6.10
CA SER A 310 65.92 -16.39 7.18
C SER A 310 64.88 -17.52 7.33
N ALA A 311 65.17 -18.82 7.41
CA ALA A 311 66.38 -19.62 7.56
C ALA A 311 66.20 -20.92 6.76
#